data_AF-A0A2K5R4R0-F1
#
_entry.id   AF-A0A2K5R4R0-F1
#
_cell.length_a   1.000
_cell.length_b   1.000
_cell.length_c   1.000
_cell.angle_alpha   90.00
_cell.angle_beta   90.00
_cell.angle_gamma   90.00
#
_symmetry.space_group_name_H-M   'P 1'
#
loop_
_entity.id
_entity.type
_entity.pdbx_description
1 polymer ?
#
loop_
_entity_poly.entity_id
_entity_poly.type
_entity_poly.pdbx_seq_one_letter_code
_entity_poly.pdbx_strand_id
1 'polypeptide(L)'
;MSSKVHSTGSRTKDHQPSGVEGLPFPEANAEAINFLSSLGYEELQLLFFSETLAMVSDTGEPQGELTIEVQRGKYQEKLGLLTSCIFVHAFTRGFVDKTLCGNSLLGHLSEKLELMEQHNHEFIKFFILPMERKMSLLKEDDQLAVTRSIKDGEEVKTAMTSFPWSSIKGFVSEAANLVLLRVMAWRRMVPSNARFLALDTEGKLCYSTYQDLGFQTIQVDQKQAEVFIVEQTVHSEEGIPMSCQYYLLSDGHLAKRIQVGSPGCCIITKMPILREVDEIEPRPVFEKKPLVWEEDMELYTKFLERKEELRLGHASYLRQHPEAHALISDFLLFLLLRQPEDVVTFAAEFFGPFDPRRPSSPGLGSSNRPSPFRSLEPEGDAGCGAG
;
A
#
# COMPACT_ATOMS: atom_id res chain seq x y z
N MET A 1 -19.72 71.15 3.00
CA MET A 1 -18.39 71.55 2.50
C MET A 1 -17.49 70.33 2.60
N SER A 2 -17.08 69.86 1.43
CA SER A 2 -16.44 68.57 1.19
C SER A 2 -14.96 68.61 1.57
N SER A 3 -14.45 67.62 2.29
CA SER A 3 -13.02 67.29 2.28
C SER A 3 -12.86 65.80 2.01
N LYS A 4 -12.65 65.50 0.73
CA LYS A 4 -12.18 64.20 0.25
C LYS A 4 -10.74 64.02 0.73
N VAL A 5 -10.46 62.94 1.45
CA VAL A 5 -9.11 62.39 1.55
C VAL A 5 -9.15 61.02 0.90
N HIS A 6 -8.59 60.94 -0.29
CA HIS A 6 -8.34 59.71 -1.02
C HIS A 6 -7.25 58.93 -0.27
N SER A 7 -7.62 57.79 0.33
CA SER A 7 -6.65 56.78 0.76
C SER A 7 -6.46 55.81 -0.40
N THR A 8 -5.35 55.99 -1.12
CA THR A 8 -4.90 55.09 -2.18
C THR A 8 -4.32 53.85 -1.51
N GLY A 9 -5.08 52.75 -1.51
CA GLY A 9 -4.59 51.46 -1.03
C GLY A 9 -3.51 50.92 -1.95
N SER A 10 -2.25 51.01 -1.55
CA SER A 10 -1.19 50.21 -2.16
C SER A 10 -1.28 48.78 -1.60
N ARG A 11 -1.70 47.84 -2.46
CA ARG A 11 -1.44 46.42 -2.24
C ARG A 11 0.07 46.21 -2.36
N THR A 12 0.78 46.20 -1.24
CA THR A 12 2.13 45.66 -1.16
C THR A 12 2.05 44.15 -1.33
N LYS A 13 2.30 43.70 -2.57
CA LYS A 13 2.84 42.36 -2.82
C LYS A 13 4.24 42.37 -2.22
N ASP A 14 4.40 41.78 -1.06
CA ASP A 14 5.74 41.45 -0.55
C ASP A 14 6.30 40.34 -1.43
N HIS A 15 7.07 40.74 -2.44
CA HIS A 15 8.05 39.89 -3.08
C HIS A 15 9.19 39.69 -2.09
N GLN A 16 9.21 38.52 -1.45
CA GLN A 16 10.38 38.06 -0.70
C GLN A 16 11.59 37.99 -1.64
N PRO A 17 12.76 38.45 -1.20
CA PRO A 17 13.97 38.40 -2.00
C PRO A 17 14.45 36.95 -2.12
N SER A 18 14.59 36.52 -3.37
CA SER A 18 15.35 35.33 -3.78
C SER A 18 16.80 35.44 -3.28
N GLY A 19 17.21 34.52 -2.40
CA GLY A 19 18.61 34.41 -1.99
C GLY A 19 18.87 33.77 -0.63
N VAL A 20 18.42 32.53 -0.43
CA VAL A 20 19.10 31.58 0.47
C VAL A 20 19.16 30.28 -0.30
N GLU A 21 20.36 29.84 -0.69
CA GLU A 21 20.58 28.49 -1.24
C GLU A 21 20.00 27.49 -0.24
N GLY A 22 18.93 26.81 -0.67
CA GLY A 22 18.09 26.00 0.20
C GLY A 22 18.87 24.82 0.76
N LEU A 23 18.90 24.72 2.08
CA LEU A 23 19.26 23.47 2.74
C LEU A 23 18.40 22.34 2.15
N PRO A 24 18.98 21.15 1.90
CA PRO A 24 18.23 20.02 1.40
C PRO A 24 17.09 19.70 2.36
N PHE A 25 15.92 19.32 1.83
CA PHE A 25 14.82 18.87 2.67
C PHE A 25 15.28 17.71 3.55
N PRO A 26 14.76 17.60 4.79
CA PRO A 26 15.01 16.42 5.59
C PRO A 26 14.51 15.16 4.85
N GLU A 27 15.20 14.05 5.05
CA GLU A 27 14.86 12.76 4.43
C GLU A 27 14.62 11.69 5.50
N ALA A 28 13.55 10.89 5.32
CA ALA A 28 13.35 9.71 6.17
C ALA A 28 14.49 8.70 5.94
N ASN A 29 14.91 8.03 7.00
CA ASN A 29 15.92 6.98 6.86
C ASN A 29 15.34 5.64 6.37
N ALA A 30 16.23 4.73 6.00
CA ALA A 30 15.87 3.41 5.49
C ALA A 30 15.03 2.62 6.49
N GLU A 31 15.31 2.73 7.78
CA GLU A 31 14.58 2.05 8.85
C GLU A 31 13.10 2.48 8.89
N ALA A 32 12.82 3.79 8.83
CA ALA A 32 11.46 4.32 8.77
C ALA A 32 10.72 3.86 7.50
N ILE A 33 11.37 3.95 6.34
CA ILE A 33 10.79 3.54 5.06
C ILE A 33 10.49 2.04 5.06
N ASN A 34 11.42 1.22 5.55
CA ASN A 34 11.25 -0.23 5.63
C ASN A 34 10.09 -0.57 6.59
N PHE A 35 9.98 0.12 7.72
CA PHE A 35 8.87 -0.08 8.65
C PHE A 35 7.52 0.20 7.99
N LEU A 36 7.35 1.33 7.30
CA LEU A 36 6.11 1.64 6.58
C LEU A 36 5.83 0.64 5.46
N SER A 37 6.86 0.16 4.76
CA SER A 37 6.71 -0.84 3.71
C SER A 37 6.33 -2.24 4.24
N SER A 38 6.60 -2.50 5.53
CA SER A 38 6.30 -3.77 6.20
C SER A 38 4.85 -3.87 6.67
N LEU A 39 4.04 -2.83 6.51
CA LEU A 39 2.66 -2.80 6.98
C LEU A 39 1.78 -3.68 6.09
N GLY A 40 1.08 -4.63 6.71
CA GLY A 40 0.17 -5.53 6.03
C GLY A 40 -1.26 -4.99 6.01
N TYR A 41 -1.99 -5.19 4.91
CA TYR A 41 -3.39 -4.77 4.82
C TYR A 41 -4.27 -5.43 5.89
N GLU A 42 -4.13 -6.75 6.09
CA GLU A 42 -4.90 -7.52 7.07
C GLU A 42 -4.66 -7.03 8.50
N GLU A 43 -3.41 -6.70 8.84
CA GLU A 43 -3.05 -6.12 10.13
C GLU A 43 -3.73 -4.76 10.33
N LEU A 44 -3.70 -3.86 9.32
CA LEU A 44 -4.33 -2.55 9.42
C LEU A 44 -5.85 -2.64 9.64
N GLN A 45 -6.53 -3.66 9.08
CA GLN A 45 -7.97 -3.86 9.30
C GLN A 45 -8.31 -4.16 10.77
N LEU A 46 -7.40 -4.81 11.51
CA LEU A 46 -7.60 -5.11 12.93
C LEU A 46 -7.61 -3.84 13.79
N LEU A 47 -7.04 -2.74 13.27
CA LEU A 47 -6.89 -1.46 13.96
C LEU A 47 -8.08 -0.53 13.74
N PHE A 48 -9.16 -0.99 13.10
CA PHE A 48 -10.36 -0.19 12.83
C PHE A 48 -11.34 -0.25 13.99
N PHE A 49 -11.16 0.66 14.93
CA PHE A 49 -12.03 0.83 16.09
C PHE A 49 -11.95 2.28 16.61
N SER A 50 -12.85 2.59 17.53
CA SER A 50 -12.94 3.89 18.19
C SER A 50 -12.67 3.78 19.68
N GLU A 51 -12.05 4.80 20.24
CA GLU A 51 -11.83 4.96 21.67
C GLU A 51 -12.10 6.39 22.11
N THR A 52 -12.55 6.54 23.35
CA THR A 52 -12.74 7.82 24.01
C THR A 52 -12.03 7.83 25.35
N LEU A 53 -11.23 8.87 25.58
CA LEU A 53 -10.47 9.11 26.79
C LEU A 53 -11.03 10.36 27.48
N ALA A 54 -11.12 10.31 28.81
CA ALA A 54 -11.37 11.49 29.61
C ALA A 54 -10.08 12.32 29.70
N MET A 55 -10.18 13.61 29.43
CA MET A 55 -9.11 14.56 29.72
C MET A 55 -9.22 14.97 31.20
N VAL A 56 -8.11 14.85 31.93
CA VAL A 56 -8.04 15.16 33.36
C VAL A 56 -6.86 16.10 33.66
N SER A 57 -7.04 16.99 34.64
CA SER A 57 -5.96 17.82 35.19
C SER A 57 -4.94 16.99 35.97
N ASP A 58 -3.86 17.62 36.40
CA ASP A 58 -2.91 17.10 37.39
C ASP A 58 -3.57 16.75 38.74
N THR A 59 -4.62 17.48 39.11
CA THR A 59 -5.46 17.20 40.29
C THR A 59 -6.51 16.10 40.06
N GLY A 60 -6.65 15.58 38.84
CA GLY A 60 -7.61 14.54 38.47
C GLY A 60 -9.02 15.05 38.16
N GLU A 61 -9.21 16.36 38.01
CA GLU A 61 -10.50 16.94 37.64
C GLU A 61 -10.80 16.72 36.16
N PRO A 62 -12.03 16.32 35.77
CA PRO A 62 -12.39 16.13 34.38
C PRO A 62 -12.48 17.46 33.64
N GLN A 63 -11.72 17.58 32.56
CA GLN A 63 -11.61 18.78 31.74
C GLN A 63 -12.30 18.63 30.37
N GLY A 64 -12.59 17.41 29.93
CA GLY A 64 -13.23 17.16 28.64
C GLY A 64 -12.95 15.76 28.14
N GLU A 65 -13.02 15.56 26.84
CA GLU A 65 -12.84 14.25 26.20
C GLU A 65 -11.98 14.34 24.94
N LEU A 66 -11.25 13.26 24.67
CA LEU A 66 -10.55 12.96 23.42
C LEU A 66 -11.21 11.72 22.83
N THR A 67 -11.73 11.81 21.61
CA THR A 67 -12.22 10.66 20.85
C THR A 67 -11.33 10.44 19.63
N ILE A 68 -10.95 9.20 19.38
CA ILE A 68 -10.20 8.78 18.19
C ILE A 68 -10.99 7.66 17.53
N GLU A 69 -11.26 7.79 16.24
CA GLU A 69 -11.97 6.84 15.41
C GLU A 69 -11.12 6.50 14.19
N VAL A 70 -10.84 5.22 13.99
CA VAL A 70 -10.22 4.71 12.77
C VAL A 70 -11.17 3.71 12.15
N GLN A 71 -11.52 3.92 10.89
CA GLN A 71 -12.48 3.07 10.19
C GLN A 71 -12.17 2.99 8.70
N ARG A 72 -12.84 2.06 8.03
CA ARG A 72 -12.80 2.00 6.57
C ARG A 72 -13.58 3.15 5.97
N GLY A 73 -12.91 3.96 5.17
CA GLY A 73 -13.50 5.08 4.45
C GLY A 73 -13.61 4.82 2.95
N LYS A 74 -14.26 5.75 2.27
CA LYS A 74 -14.18 5.90 0.82
C LYS A 74 -13.74 7.32 0.51
N TYR A 75 -12.74 7.44 -0.34
CA TYR A 75 -12.23 8.72 -0.79
C TYR A 75 -12.63 8.96 -2.24
N GLN A 76 -13.17 10.15 -2.52
CA GLN A 76 -13.52 10.55 -3.88
C GLN A 76 -12.34 11.33 -4.48
N GLU A 77 -11.68 10.74 -5.47
CA GLU A 77 -10.58 11.38 -6.17
C GLU A 77 -11.09 12.51 -7.10
N LYS A 78 -10.17 13.37 -7.56
CA LYS A 78 -10.48 14.51 -8.46
C LYS A 78 -11.20 14.09 -9.74
N LEU A 79 -10.97 12.85 -10.21
CA LEU A 79 -11.61 12.26 -11.40
C LEU A 79 -12.97 11.60 -11.10
N GLY A 80 -13.47 11.68 -9.86
CA GLY A 80 -14.74 11.11 -9.42
C GLY A 80 -14.70 9.62 -9.10
N LEU A 81 -13.54 8.98 -9.18
CA LEU A 81 -13.35 7.59 -8.77
C LEU A 81 -13.41 7.48 -7.24
N LEU A 82 -14.14 6.49 -6.74
CA LEU A 82 -14.21 6.15 -5.32
C LEU A 82 -13.19 5.07 -4.99
N THR A 83 -12.22 5.41 -4.15
CA THR A 83 -11.15 4.49 -3.72
C THR A 83 -11.34 4.14 -2.24
N SER A 84 -11.06 2.89 -1.88
CA SER A 84 -11.07 2.45 -0.47
C SER A 84 -9.91 3.13 0.26
N CYS A 85 -10.17 3.67 1.44
CA CYS A 85 -9.15 4.35 2.24
C CYS A 85 -9.29 4.01 3.73
N ILE A 86 -8.29 4.37 4.51
CA ILE A 86 -8.38 4.40 5.97
C ILE A 86 -8.79 5.82 6.34
N PHE A 87 -9.92 5.94 7.03
CA PHE A 87 -10.43 7.21 7.54
C PHE A 87 -10.12 7.31 9.03
N VAL A 88 -9.49 8.42 9.40
CA VAL A 88 -9.11 8.74 10.78
C VAL A 88 -9.81 10.03 11.18
N HIS A 89 -10.51 10.00 12.30
CA HIS A 89 -11.11 11.17 12.90
C HIS A 89 -10.73 11.22 14.37
N ALA A 90 -10.01 12.25 14.78
CA ALA A 90 -9.71 12.51 16.18
C ALA A 90 -10.23 13.88 16.58
N PHE A 91 -10.90 13.97 17.72
CA PHE A 91 -11.50 15.19 18.20
C PHE A 91 -11.30 15.33 19.70
N THR A 92 -10.81 16.49 20.13
CA THR A 92 -10.75 16.89 21.53
C THR A 92 -11.64 18.09 21.77
N ARG A 93 -12.32 18.08 22.91
CA ARG A 93 -13.05 19.24 23.41
C ARG A 93 -13.03 19.26 24.91
N GLY A 94 -12.59 20.38 25.47
CA GLY A 94 -12.55 20.55 26.91
C GLY A 94 -12.27 21.97 27.34
N PHE A 95 -12.02 22.12 28.63
CA PHE A 95 -11.76 23.37 29.30
C PHE A 95 -10.35 23.34 29.90
N VAL A 96 -9.54 24.33 29.55
CA VAL A 96 -8.25 24.60 30.19
C VAL A 96 -8.38 25.99 30.80
N ASP A 97 -8.16 26.11 32.10
CA ASP A 97 -8.32 27.37 32.86
C ASP A 97 -9.64 28.10 32.58
N LYS A 98 -10.75 27.35 32.56
CA LYS A 98 -12.12 27.82 32.26
C LYS A 98 -12.33 28.33 30.81
N THR A 99 -11.33 28.18 29.95
CA THR A 99 -11.42 28.55 28.54
C THR A 99 -11.72 27.31 27.70
N LEU A 100 -12.78 27.38 26.89
CA LEU A 100 -13.12 26.27 25.99
C LEU A 100 -12.09 26.18 24.87
N CYS A 101 -11.47 25.02 24.73
CA CYS A 101 -10.53 24.72 23.65
C CYS A 101 -10.83 23.33 23.07
N GLY A 102 -10.27 23.09 21.89
CA GLY A 102 -10.40 21.80 21.23
C GLY A 102 -9.55 21.71 19.97
N ASN A 103 -9.38 20.49 19.50
CA ASN A 103 -8.70 20.15 18.27
C ASN A 103 -9.55 19.14 17.50
N SER A 104 -9.63 19.27 16.18
CA SER A 104 -10.22 18.30 15.28
C SER A 104 -9.22 17.92 14.21
N LEU A 105 -9.06 16.63 13.97
CA LEU A 105 -8.21 16.03 12.97
C LEU A 105 -9.08 15.08 12.14
N LEU A 106 -9.15 15.33 10.84
CA LEU A 106 -9.78 14.45 9.86
C LEU A 106 -8.71 14.05 8.85
N GLY A 107 -8.54 12.75 8.58
CA GLY A 107 -7.53 12.26 7.67
C GLY A 107 -8.01 11.09 6.82
N HIS A 108 -7.69 11.13 5.53
CA HIS A 108 -7.83 10.04 4.58
C HIS A 108 -6.44 9.52 4.23
N LEU A 109 -6.21 8.23 4.44
CA LEU A 109 -4.95 7.55 4.18
C LEU A 109 -5.14 6.41 3.18
N SER A 110 -4.12 6.14 2.38
CA SER A 110 -4.08 4.96 1.52
C SER A 110 -3.94 3.68 2.37
N GLU A 111 -4.10 2.52 1.72
CA GLU A 111 -3.87 1.21 2.35
C GLU A 111 -2.42 0.99 2.81
N LYS A 112 -1.48 1.87 2.42
CA LYS A 112 -0.08 1.88 2.85
C LYS A 112 0.24 2.98 3.87
N LEU A 113 -0.79 3.58 4.48
CA LEU A 113 -0.71 4.75 5.37
C LEU A 113 -0.10 6.02 4.72
N GLU A 114 -0.11 6.12 3.39
CA GLU A 114 0.27 7.36 2.73
C GLU A 114 -0.88 8.37 2.79
N LEU A 115 -0.56 9.63 3.08
CA LEU A 115 -1.57 10.68 3.21
C LEU A 115 -2.27 10.95 1.86
N MET A 116 -3.60 10.99 1.85
CA MET A 116 -4.39 11.47 0.70
C MET A 116 -4.88 12.89 0.96
N GLU A 117 -5.48 13.11 2.13
CA GLU A 117 -6.01 14.39 2.57
C GLU A 117 -6.05 14.43 4.10
N GLN A 118 -5.73 15.57 4.71
CA GLN A 118 -5.90 15.78 6.14
C GLN A 118 -6.29 17.22 6.45
N HIS A 119 -7.17 17.40 7.43
CA HIS A 119 -7.60 18.70 7.94
C HIS A 119 -7.49 18.71 9.46
N ASN A 120 -6.72 19.67 9.95
CA ASN A 120 -6.56 19.97 11.36
C ASN A 120 -7.23 21.30 11.67
N HIS A 121 -7.92 21.37 12.80
CA HIS A 121 -8.57 22.56 13.29
C HIS A 121 -8.45 22.64 14.82
N GLU A 122 -7.58 23.52 15.28
CA GLU A 122 -7.38 23.87 16.67
C GLU A 122 -8.09 25.19 16.97
N PHE A 123 -8.78 25.28 18.12
CA PHE A 123 -9.43 26.51 18.54
C PHE A 123 -9.32 26.74 20.05
N ILE A 124 -9.23 28.01 20.42
CA ILE A 124 -9.33 28.48 21.80
C ILE A 124 -10.33 29.64 21.82
N LYS A 125 -11.44 29.47 22.55
CA LYS A 125 -12.49 30.47 22.65
C LYS A 125 -12.26 31.40 23.84
N PHE A 126 -11.32 32.33 23.71
CA PHE A 126 -11.25 33.44 24.66
C PHE A 126 -12.49 34.34 24.53
N PHE A 127 -12.88 34.97 25.64
CA PHE A 127 -14.05 35.86 25.68
C PHE A 127 -13.91 37.11 24.80
N ILE A 128 -12.68 37.54 24.50
CA ILE A 128 -12.40 38.81 23.81
C ILE A 128 -11.89 38.56 22.38
N LEU A 129 -10.94 37.64 22.20
CA LEU A 129 -10.33 37.34 20.89
C LEU A 129 -10.23 35.82 20.69
N PRO A 130 -11.18 35.18 20.01
CA PRO A 130 -11.06 33.76 19.72
C PRO A 130 -9.88 33.52 18.79
N MET A 131 -9.11 32.47 19.08
CA MET A 131 -7.97 32.06 18.29
C MET A 131 -8.29 30.73 17.60
N GLU A 132 -8.04 30.66 16.30
CA GLU A 132 -8.34 29.49 15.47
C GLU A 132 -7.14 29.21 14.58
N ARG A 133 -6.67 27.96 14.54
CA ARG A 133 -5.62 27.53 13.63
C ARG A 133 -6.13 26.35 12.82
N LYS A 134 -5.99 26.45 11.51
CA LYS A 134 -6.30 25.36 10.59
C LYS A 134 -5.07 25.00 9.79
N MET A 135 -4.89 23.71 9.56
CA MET A 135 -3.88 23.18 8.65
C MET A 135 -4.53 22.11 7.77
N SER A 136 -4.50 22.32 6.47
CA SER A 136 -5.00 21.38 5.48
C SER A 136 -3.82 20.85 4.69
N LEU A 137 -3.73 19.53 4.56
CA LEU A 137 -2.75 18.84 3.73
C LEU A 137 -3.52 18.10 2.64
N LEU A 138 -3.20 18.37 1.38
CA LEU A 138 -3.84 17.70 0.25
C LEU A 138 -2.79 17.14 -0.70
N LYS A 139 -2.98 15.89 -1.10
CA LYS A 139 -2.24 15.32 -2.21
C LYS A 139 -2.78 15.90 -3.52
N GLU A 140 -1.94 16.65 -4.22
CA GLU A 140 -2.27 17.23 -5.52
C GLU A 140 -1.22 16.81 -6.55
N ASP A 141 -1.63 15.95 -7.50
CA ASP A 141 -0.76 15.40 -8.53
C ASP A 141 0.51 14.76 -7.92
N ASP A 142 1.67 15.36 -8.16
CA ASP A 142 2.98 14.93 -7.65
C ASP A 142 3.51 15.86 -6.54
N GLN A 143 2.61 16.50 -5.78
CA GLN A 143 2.96 17.36 -4.66
C GLN A 143 2.03 17.18 -3.45
N LEU A 144 2.56 17.49 -2.27
CA LEU A 144 1.79 17.69 -1.06
C LEU A 144 1.59 19.19 -0.83
N ALA A 145 0.36 19.67 -1.00
CA ALA A 145 -0.01 21.05 -0.72
C ALA A 145 -0.37 21.20 0.76
N VAL A 146 0.27 22.15 1.45
CA VAL A 146 0.01 22.48 2.85
C VAL A 146 -0.53 23.91 2.93
N THR A 147 -1.76 24.04 3.42
CA THR A 147 -2.41 25.34 3.64
C THR A 147 -2.62 25.53 5.13
N ARG A 148 -2.06 26.60 5.68
CA ARG A 148 -2.21 26.96 7.09
C ARG A 148 -2.93 28.30 7.20
N SER A 149 -3.94 28.39 8.05
CA SER A 149 -4.59 29.65 8.38
C SER A 149 -4.63 29.84 9.90
N ILE A 150 -4.13 30.97 10.39
CA ILE A 150 -4.28 31.39 11.78
C ILE A 150 -5.22 32.59 11.79
N LYS A 151 -6.25 32.51 12.62
CA LYS A 151 -7.14 33.61 12.93
C LYS A 151 -6.90 34.03 14.37
N ASP A 152 -6.59 35.30 14.56
CA ASP A 152 -6.43 35.94 15.86
C ASP A 152 -7.39 37.14 15.90
N GLY A 153 -8.57 36.94 16.49
CA GLY A 153 -9.66 37.91 16.43
C GLY A 153 -10.19 38.13 15.00
N GLU A 154 -10.02 39.35 14.48
CA GLU A 154 -10.40 39.72 13.11
C GLU A 154 -9.29 39.48 12.09
N GLU A 155 -8.03 39.35 12.53
CA GLU A 155 -6.91 39.12 11.64
C GLU A 155 -6.86 37.66 11.19
N VAL A 156 -6.69 37.43 9.89
CA VAL A 156 -6.48 36.11 9.31
C VAL A 156 -5.19 36.11 8.52
N LYS A 157 -4.25 35.25 8.92
CA LYS A 157 -2.99 35.02 8.22
C LYS A 157 -3.02 33.63 7.59
N THR A 158 -2.88 33.58 6.27
CA THR A 158 -2.83 32.32 5.51
C THR A 158 -1.46 32.16 4.87
N ALA A 159 -0.84 31.02 5.11
CA ALA A 159 0.40 30.60 4.48
C ALA A 159 0.15 29.33 3.67
N MET A 160 0.82 29.21 2.53
CA MET A 160 0.75 28.04 1.67
C MET A 160 2.17 27.60 1.33
N THR A 161 2.44 26.31 1.50
CA THR A 161 3.68 25.66 1.11
C THR A 161 3.34 24.41 0.34
N SER A 162 4.28 23.94 -0.51
CA SER A 162 4.13 22.66 -1.17
C SER A 162 5.46 21.93 -1.19
N PHE A 163 5.37 20.60 -1.16
CA PHE A 163 6.53 19.71 -1.18
C PHE A 163 6.38 18.72 -2.34
N PRO A 164 7.42 18.50 -3.17
CA PRO A 164 7.41 17.42 -4.16
C PRO A 164 7.10 16.08 -3.51
N TRP A 165 6.25 15.25 -4.14
CA TRP A 165 5.89 13.94 -3.59
C TRP A 165 7.12 13.04 -3.45
N SER A 166 8.06 13.16 -4.37
CA SER A 166 9.34 12.46 -4.33
C SER A 166 10.21 12.80 -3.11
N SER A 167 10.07 13.99 -2.52
CA SER A 167 10.85 14.43 -1.36
C SER A 167 10.21 14.09 -0.02
N ILE A 168 9.00 13.54 0.01
CA ILE A 168 8.28 13.19 1.26
C ILE A 168 8.18 11.68 1.48
N LYS A 169 9.09 10.90 0.88
CA LYS A 169 9.15 9.46 1.13
C LYS A 169 9.37 9.19 2.61
N GLY A 170 8.52 8.35 3.21
CA GLY A 170 8.56 8.08 4.65
C GLY A 170 7.86 9.12 5.53
N PHE A 171 7.02 9.97 4.94
CA PHE A 171 6.17 10.93 5.65
C PHE A 171 5.03 10.26 6.42
N VAL A 172 4.86 10.67 7.67
CA VAL A 172 3.81 10.25 8.58
C VAL A 172 3.05 11.50 9.02
N SER A 173 1.83 11.66 8.51
CA SER A 173 0.93 12.73 8.94
C SER A 173 0.39 12.46 10.36
N GLU A 174 -0.24 13.43 11.01
CA GLU A 174 -0.85 13.23 12.33
C GLU A 174 -1.92 12.12 12.32
N ALA A 175 -2.71 12.01 11.24
CA ALA A 175 -3.66 10.90 11.07
C ALA A 175 -2.95 9.56 10.93
N ALA A 176 -1.88 9.49 10.12
CA ALA A 176 -1.10 8.27 9.95
C ALA A 176 -0.40 7.85 11.26
N ASN A 177 0.07 8.81 12.05
CA ASN A 177 0.67 8.58 13.36
C ASN A 177 -0.28 7.86 14.31
N LEU A 178 -1.56 8.26 14.37
CA LEU A 178 -2.53 7.58 15.24
C LEU A 178 -2.69 6.09 14.88
N VAL A 179 -2.70 5.76 13.58
CA VAL A 179 -2.76 4.36 13.14
C VAL A 179 -1.42 3.65 13.39
N LEU A 180 -0.30 4.33 13.16
CA LEU A 180 1.04 3.79 13.35
C LEU A 180 1.30 3.40 14.81
N LEU A 181 0.83 4.22 15.77
CA LEU A 181 0.92 3.92 17.20
C LEU A 181 0.16 2.63 17.55
N ARG A 182 -1.02 2.41 16.94
CA ARG A 182 -1.78 1.16 17.11
C ARG A 182 -1.00 -0.04 16.56
N VAL A 183 -0.35 0.10 15.40
CA VAL A 183 0.53 -0.95 14.84
C VAL A 183 1.69 -1.26 15.79
N MET A 184 2.37 -0.24 16.33
CA MET A 184 3.50 -0.43 17.23
C MET A 184 3.08 -1.19 18.50
N ALA A 185 1.90 -0.89 19.04
CA ALA A 185 1.34 -1.60 20.18
C ALA A 185 0.95 -3.04 19.84
N TRP A 186 0.27 -3.25 18.71
CA TRP A 186 -0.11 -4.57 18.21
C TRP A 186 1.10 -5.48 18.03
N ARG A 187 2.16 -4.97 17.42
CA ARG A 187 3.44 -5.67 17.23
C ARG A 187 4.29 -5.72 18.50
N ARG A 188 3.94 -4.97 19.54
CA ARG A 188 4.76 -4.71 20.75
C ARG A 188 6.19 -4.33 20.40
N MET A 189 6.35 -3.43 19.42
CA MET A 189 7.64 -3.07 18.84
C MET A 189 7.64 -1.65 18.30
N VAL A 190 8.68 -0.90 18.64
CA VAL A 190 9.03 0.37 18.00
C VAL A 190 10.23 0.16 17.07
N PRO A 191 10.21 0.67 15.82
CA PRO A 191 11.33 0.51 14.92
C PRO A 191 12.57 1.25 15.43
N SER A 192 13.64 0.50 15.70
CA SER A 192 14.88 1.06 16.26
C SER A 192 15.54 2.04 15.29
N ASN A 193 15.96 3.19 15.81
CA ASN A 193 16.63 4.27 15.06
C ASN A 193 15.84 4.82 13.86
N ALA A 194 14.54 4.54 13.74
CA ALA A 194 13.73 5.07 12.66
C ALA A 194 13.48 6.58 12.82
N ARG A 195 13.70 7.32 11.74
CA ARG A 195 13.45 8.75 11.61
C ARG A 195 12.47 8.95 10.47
N PHE A 196 11.22 9.20 10.81
CA PHE A 196 10.14 9.45 9.87
C PHE A 196 10.12 10.93 9.51
N LEU A 197 9.58 11.27 8.35
CA LEU A 197 9.24 12.66 8.04
C LEU A 197 7.90 13.02 8.67
N ALA A 198 7.80 14.25 9.17
CA ALA A 198 6.58 14.81 9.74
C ALA A 198 6.51 16.30 9.39
N LEU A 199 5.40 16.95 9.79
CA LEU A 199 5.33 18.40 9.83
C LEU A 199 5.33 18.88 11.27
N ASP A 200 5.98 20.00 11.52
CA ASP A 200 5.82 20.73 12.76
C ASP A 200 4.55 21.60 12.76
N THR A 201 4.34 22.35 13.84
CA THR A 201 3.16 23.23 13.98
C THR A 201 3.14 24.40 12.99
N GLU A 202 4.28 24.74 12.39
CA GLU A 202 4.35 25.79 11.38
C GLU A 202 4.11 25.24 9.96
N GLY A 203 4.02 23.91 9.80
CA GLY A 203 3.84 23.25 8.51
C GLY A 203 5.15 23.06 7.75
N LYS A 204 6.29 23.06 8.46
CA LYS A 204 7.61 22.79 7.91
C LYS A 204 7.96 21.32 8.05
N LEU A 205 8.63 20.76 7.04
CA LEU A 205 9.12 19.39 7.09
C LEU A 205 10.17 19.25 8.19
N CYS A 206 10.03 18.20 8.99
CA CYS A 206 10.93 17.89 10.09
C CYS A 206 10.95 16.37 10.35
N TYR A 207 11.60 15.96 11.44
CA TYR A 207 11.67 14.55 11.83
C TYR A 207 10.68 14.20 12.94
N SER A 208 10.13 13.00 12.87
CA SER A 208 9.49 12.34 14.01
C SER A 208 10.19 11.04 14.35
N THR A 209 10.44 10.84 15.64
CA THR A 209 11.06 9.64 16.20
C THR A 209 10.16 9.02 17.24
N TYR A 210 10.28 7.71 17.40
CA TYR A 210 9.52 6.93 18.38
C TYR A 210 10.50 6.19 19.29
N GLN A 211 10.21 6.16 20.57
CA GLN A 211 11.01 5.48 21.58
C GLN A 211 10.13 4.50 22.37
N ASP A 212 10.63 3.28 22.52
CA ASP A 212 10.06 2.27 23.41
C ASP A 212 10.42 2.61 24.86
N LEU A 213 9.42 2.86 25.69
CA LEU A 213 9.57 3.12 27.12
C LEU A 213 9.20 1.90 27.99
N GLY A 214 8.96 0.75 27.36
CA GLY A 214 8.64 -0.52 28.00
C GLY A 214 7.16 -0.68 28.30
N PHE A 215 6.89 -1.44 29.37
CA PHE A 215 5.54 -1.82 29.78
C PHE A 215 5.22 -1.33 31.18
N GLN A 216 3.95 -1.01 31.41
CA GLN A 216 3.44 -0.67 32.74
C GLN A 216 2.09 -1.34 32.96
N THR A 217 1.83 -1.80 34.19
CA THR A 217 0.49 -2.21 34.59
C THR A 217 -0.31 -1.01 35.06
N ILE A 218 -1.48 -0.79 34.46
CA ILE A 218 -2.45 0.22 34.86
C ILE A 218 -3.72 -0.43 35.41
N GLN A 219 -4.42 0.31 36.27
CA GLN A 219 -5.76 -0.04 36.72
C GLN A 219 -6.78 0.75 35.90
N VAL A 220 -7.72 0.05 35.28
CA VAL A 220 -8.83 0.65 34.55
C VAL A 220 -10.09 0.04 35.14
N ASP A 221 -10.86 0.87 35.85
CA ASP A 221 -11.97 0.41 36.68
C ASP A 221 -11.51 -0.63 37.73
N GLN A 222 -12.02 -1.87 37.70
CA GLN A 222 -11.62 -2.96 38.60
C GLN A 222 -10.67 -3.98 37.94
N LYS A 223 -10.15 -3.67 36.75
CA LYS A 223 -9.30 -4.58 35.96
C LYS A 223 -7.88 -4.03 35.86
N GLN A 224 -6.91 -4.93 35.99
CA GLN A 224 -5.52 -4.63 35.66
C GLN A 224 -5.30 -4.89 34.17
N ALA A 225 -4.57 -4.01 33.50
CA ALA A 225 -4.12 -4.21 32.13
C ALA A 225 -2.66 -3.79 31.99
N GLU A 226 -1.88 -4.58 31.25
CA GLU A 226 -0.54 -4.18 30.80
C GLU A 226 -0.69 -3.24 29.60
N VAL A 227 0.06 -2.14 29.61
CA VAL A 227 0.15 -1.20 28.50
C VAL A 227 1.58 -1.08 28.01
N PHE A 228 1.73 -1.04 26.69
CA PHE A 228 2.98 -0.73 25.99
C PHE A 228 3.12 0.78 25.83
N ILE A 229 4.29 1.32 26.14
CA ILE A 229 4.50 2.77 26.20
C ILE A 229 5.40 3.20 25.06
N VAL A 230 4.87 4.07 24.20
CA VAL A 230 5.61 4.68 23.10
C VAL A 230 5.68 6.18 23.31
N GLU A 231 6.88 6.74 23.29
CA GLU A 231 7.09 8.18 23.22
C GLU A 231 7.35 8.60 21.78
N GLN A 232 6.55 9.53 21.28
CA GLN A 232 6.78 10.19 20.01
C GLN A 232 7.39 11.57 20.27
N THR A 233 8.45 11.92 19.55
CA THR A 233 9.00 13.27 19.51
C THR A 233 8.97 13.82 18.09
N VAL A 234 8.49 15.05 17.92
CA VAL A 234 8.55 15.82 16.68
C VAL A 234 9.59 16.92 16.85
N HIS A 235 10.65 16.86 16.04
CA HIS A 235 11.85 17.70 16.14
C HIS A 235 11.73 18.92 15.23
N SER A 236 11.00 19.96 15.65
CA SER A 236 10.99 21.23 14.90
C SER A 236 12.39 21.84 14.87
N GLU A 237 12.82 22.36 13.71
CA GLU A 237 14.12 23.01 13.55
C GLU A 237 14.15 24.42 14.19
N GLU A 238 13.03 25.12 14.16
CA GLU A 238 12.89 26.48 14.67
C GLU A 238 12.15 26.55 16.01
N GLY A 239 11.36 25.51 16.33
CA GLY A 239 10.56 25.40 17.55
C GLY A 239 11.17 24.49 18.61
N ILE A 240 10.48 24.40 19.75
CA ILE A 240 10.82 23.42 20.80
C ILE A 240 10.30 22.05 20.35
N PRO A 241 11.11 20.98 20.46
CA PRO A 241 10.63 19.63 20.19
C PRO A 241 9.40 19.29 21.03
N MET A 242 8.39 18.72 20.38
CA MET A 242 7.15 18.32 21.04
C MET A 242 7.16 16.82 21.27
N SER A 243 7.05 16.40 22.53
CA SER A 243 7.00 14.98 22.92
C SER A 243 5.64 14.60 23.50
N CYS A 244 5.13 13.44 23.08
CA CYS A 244 3.91 12.84 23.60
C CYS A 244 4.14 11.36 23.92
N GLN A 245 3.73 10.94 25.11
CA GLN A 245 3.73 9.54 25.53
C GLN A 245 2.34 8.93 25.34
N TYR A 246 2.31 7.76 24.72
CA TYR A 246 1.11 6.98 24.42
C TYR A 246 1.23 5.63 25.13
N TYR A 247 0.28 5.34 25.98
CA TYR A 247 0.14 4.08 26.69
C TYR A 247 -0.94 3.29 25.97
N LEU A 248 -0.56 2.21 25.33
CA LEU A 248 -1.41 1.47 24.41
C LEU A 248 -1.65 0.06 24.93
N LEU A 249 -2.90 -0.40 24.85
CA LEU A 249 -3.27 -1.79 25.13
C LEU A 249 -2.73 -2.71 24.04
N SER A 250 -2.73 -4.02 24.33
CA SER A 250 -2.15 -5.03 23.43
C SER A 250 -2.78 -5.09 22.04
N ASP A 251 -4.04 -4.63 21.89
CA ASP A 251 -4.74 -4.59 20.61
C ASP A 251 -4.64 -3.21 19.89
N GLY A 252 -3.91 -2.27 20.48
CA GLY A 252 -3.68 -0.93 19.97
C GLY A 252 -4.54 0.17 20.58
N HIS A 253 -5.53 -0.13 21.43
CA HIS A 253 -6.34 0.94 22.06
C HIS A 253 -5.46 1.88 22.89
N LEU A 254 -5.68 3.19 22.74
CA LEU A 254 -5.00 4.19 23.56
C LEU A 254 -5.60 4.24 24.96
N ALA A 255 -4.84 3.85 25.97
CA ALA A 255 -5.23 3.87 27.37
C ALA A 255 -4.90 5.18 28.08
N LYS A 256 -3.76 5.79 27.75
CA LYS A 256 -3.35 7.07 28.32
C LYS A 256 -2.50 7.87 27.33
N ARG A 257 -2.68 9.17 27.29
CA ARG A 257 -1.85 10.11 26.52
C ARG A 257 -1.37 11.24 27.42
N ILE A 258 -0.06 11.48 27.42
CA ILE A 258 0.58 12.57 28.16
C ILE A 258 1.38 13.41 27.17
N GLN A 259 1.14 14.72 27.15
CA GLN A 259 1.98 15.65 26.41
C GLN A 259 3.00 16.26 27.36
N VAL A 260 4.29 16.13 27.03
CA VAL A 260 5.36 16.68 27.86
C VAL A 260 5.22 18.21 27.93
N GLY A 261 5.22 18.75 29.13
CA GLY A 261 5.04 20.18 29.39
C GLY A 261 3.59 20.65 29.54
N SER A 262 2.60 19.77 29.38
CA SER A 262 1.18 20.08 29.65
C SER A 262 0.76 19.56 31.03
N PRO A 263 -0.03 20.31 31.82
CA PRO A 263 -0.45 19.90 33.17
C PRO A 263 -1.54 18.82 33.20
N GLY A 264 -2.09 18.41 32.04
CA GLY A 264 -3.15 17.42 31.96
C GLY A 264 -2.77 16.16 31.18
N CYS A 265 -3.60 15.12 31.29
CA CYS A 265 -3.47 13.91 30.49
C CYS A 265 -4.83 13.38 30.04
N CYS A 266 -4.85 12.54 29.01
CA CYS A 266 -6.04 11.81 28.61
C CYS A 266 -5.94 10.38 29.15
N ILE A 267 -6.99 9.84 29.76
CA ILE A 267 -7.03 8.48 30.31
C ILE A 267 -8.33 7.76 29.92
N ILE A 268 -8.27 6.46 29.68
CA ILE A 268 -9.47 5.63 29.54
C ILE A 268 -10.16 5.49 30.89
N THR A 269 -11.48 5.63 30.89
CA THR A 269 -12.31 5.48 32.09
C THR A 269 -12.90 4.08 32.21
N LYS A 270 -12.98 3.35 31.09
CA LYS A 270 -13.56 2.01 31.02
C LYS A 270 -12.68 1.12 30.13
N MET A 271 -12.54 -0.14 30.53
CA MET A 271 -11.80 -1.13 29.75
C MET A 271 -12.55 -1.44 28.44
N PRO A 272 -11.90 -1.29 27.26
CA PRO A 272 -12.51 -1.69 25.98
C PRO A 272 -12.58 -3.22 25.85
N ILE A 273 -13.36 -3.67 24.87
CA ILE A 273 -13.35 -5.09 24.46
C ILE A 273 -12.11 -5.26 23.59
N LEU A 274 -11.10 -5.95 24.13
CA LEU A 274 -9.86 -6.18 23.40
C LEU A 274 -10.13 -7.06 22.18
N ARG A 275 -9.57 -6.66 21.04
CA ARG A 275 -9.64 -7.45 19.82
C ARG A 275 -8.58 -8.54 19.86
N GLU A 276 -8.98 -9.75 19.54
CA GLU A 276 -8.08 -10.88 19.31
C GLU A 276 -7.96 -11.09 17.80
N VAL A 277 -6.89 -11.76 17.36
CA VAL A 277 -6.81 -12.23 15.98
C VAL A 277 -7.92 -13.24 15.80
N ASP A 278 -8.92 -12.92 14.99
CA ASP A 278 -9.88 -13.93 14.56
C ASP A 278 -9.07 -15.03 13.86
N GLU A 279 -9.06 -16.25 14.42
CA GLU A 279 -8.53 -17.41 13.71
C GLU A 279 -9.34 -17.54 12.43
N ILE A 280 -8.76 -17.13 11.30
CA ILE A 280 -9.39 -17.28 10.00
C ILE A 280 -9.53 -18.77 9.79
N GLU A 281 -10.75 -19.30 9.98
CA GLU A 281 -11.04 -20.69 9.69
C GLU A 281 -10.52 -20.98 8.28
N PRO A 282 -9.65 -21.99 8.11
CA PRO A 282 -9.07 -22.28 6.81
C PRO A 282 -10.20 -22.47 5.81
N ARG A 283 -10.13 -21.73 4.69
CA ARG A 283 -11.14 -21.80 3.63
C ARG A 283 -11.41 -23.28 3.32
N PRO A 284 -12.69 -23.72 3.30
CA PRO A 284 -13.00 -25.12 3.05
C PRO A 284 -12.37 -25.55 1.72
N VAL A 285 -11.42 -26.48 1.80
CA VAL A 285 -10.77 -27.05 0.63
C VAL A 285 -11.75 -28.06 0.05
N PHE A 286 -12.52 -27.64 -0.96
CA PHE A 286 -13.35 -28.57 -1.72
C PHE A 286 -12.43 -29.46 -2.55
N GLU A 287 -12.42 -30.76 -2.27
CA GLU A 287 -11.75 -31.73 -3.13
C GLU A 287 -12.35 -31.64 -4.54
N LYS A 288 -11.50 -31.40 -5.54
CA LYS A 288 -11.92 -31.41 -6.94
C LYS A 288 -12.30 -32.85 -7.30
N LYS A 289 -13.60 -33.11 -7.45
CA LYS A 289 -14.08 -34.40 -7.95
C LYS A 289 -13.52 -34.65 -9.37
N PRO A 290 -13.06 -35.88 -9.69
CA PRO A 290 -12.65 -36.22 -11.04
C PRO A 290 -13.79 -35.94 -12.02
N LEU A 291 -13.50 -35.23 -13.11
CA LEU A 291 -14.49 -34.93 -14.15
C LEU A 291 -14.66 -36.17 -15.04
N VAL A 292 -15.70 -36.96 -14.79
CA VAL A 292 -16.11 -38.08 -15.64
C VAL A 292 -17.00 -37.52 -16.76
N TRP A 293 -16.36 -36.87 -17.73
CA TRP A 293 -17.07 -36.15 -18.81
C TRP A 293 -17.81 -37.09 -19.76
N GLU A 294 -17.43 -38.37 -19.81
CA GLU A 294 -18.08 -39.41 -20.62
C GLU A 294 -19.49 -39.74 -20.14
N GLU A 295 -19.77 -39.56 -18.84
CA GLU A 295 -21.09 -39.80 -18.23
C GLU A 295 -21.96 -38.54 -18.23
N ASP A 296 -21.35 -37.36 -18.33
CA ASP A 296 -22.06 -36.09 -18.41
C ASP A 296 -22.60 -35.90 -19.83
N MET A 297 -23.93 -35.95 -19.98
CA MET A 297 -24.58 -35.81 -21.30
C MET A 297 -24.23 -34.49 -22.01
N GLU A 298 -24.06 -33.38 -21.28
CA GLU A 298 -23.77 -32.09 -21.89
C GLU A 298 -22.31 -32.04 -22.40
N LEU A 299 -21.36 -32.51 -21.59
CA LEU A 299 -19.95 -32.57 -21.98
C LEU A 299 -19.70 -33.59 -23.09
N TYR A 300 -20.35 -34.75 -23.02
CA TYR A 300 -20.29 -35.75 -24.07
C TYR A 300 -20.83 -35.21 -25.41
N THR A 301 -21.93 -34.45 -25.37
CA THR A 301 -22.49 -33.80 -26.57
C THR A 301 -21.50 -32.78 -27.15
N LYS A 302 -20.92 -31.90 -26.32
CA LYS A 302 -19.89 -30.93 -26.76
C LYS A 302 -18.68 -31.62 -27.38
N PHE A 303 -18.24 -32.74 -26.81
CA PHE A 303 -17.16 -33.55 -27.39
C PHE A 303 -17.52 -34.08 -28.77
N LEU A 304 -18.72 -34.65 -28.94
CA LEU A 304 -19.18 -35.17 -30.22
C LEU A 304 -19.29 -34.07 -31.28
N GLU A 305 -19.84 -32.91 -30.92
CA GLU A 305 -19.94 -31.75 -31.81
C GLU A 305 -18.55 -31.31 -32.27
N ARG A 306 -17.60 -31.13 -31.33
CA ARG A 306 -16.24 -30.72 -31.67
C ARG A 306 -15.51 -31.76 -32.51
N LYS A 307 -15.72 -33.05 -32.23
CA LYS A 307 -15.15 -34.15 -33.00
C LYS A 307 -15.67 -34.15 -34.44
N GLU A 308 -16.96 -33.93 -34.64
CA GLU A 308 -17.56 -33.88 -35.98
C GLU A 308 -17.14 -32.62 -36.73
N GLU A 309 -17.05 -31.48 -36.05
CA GLU A 309 -16.53 -30.23 -36.62
C GLU A 309 -15.08 -30.42 -37.13
N LEU A 310 -14.21 -31.03 -36.33
CA LEU A 310 -12.83 -31.32 -36.74
C LEU A 310 -12.78 -32.31 -37.91
N ARG A 311 -13.65 -33.33 -37.92
CA ARG A 311 -13.75 -34.30 -39.02
C ARG A 311 -14.13 -33.61 -40.33
N LEU A 312 -15.13 -32.73 -40.29
CA LEU A 312 -15.58 -31.95 -41.44
C LEU A 312 -14.50 -30.96 -41.90
N GLY A 313 -13.84 -30.28 -40.96
CA GLY A 313 -12.72 -29.39 -41.25
C GLY A 313 -11.57 -30.13 -41.96
N HIS A 314 -11.19 -31.31 -41.46
CA HIS A 314 -10.16 -32.14 -42.08
C HIS A 314 -10.56 -32.62 -43.48
N ALA A 315 -11.79 -33.11 -43.65
CA ALA A 315 -12.29 -33.53 -44.95
C ALA A 315 -12.36 -32.37 -45.95
N SER A 316 -12.74 -31.18 -45.51
CA SER A 316 -12.74 -29.97 -46.33
C SER A 316 -11.32 -29.57 -46.74
N TYR A 317 -10.38 -29.56 -45.80
CA TYR A 317 -8.97 -29.27 -46.06
C TYR A 317 -8.38 -30.20 -47.12
N LEU A 318 -8.56 -31.52 -46.98
CA LEU A 318 -8.07 -32.48 -47.98
C LEU A 318 -8.72 -32.33 -49.36
N ARG A 319 -9.99 -31.89 -49.44
CA ARG A 319 -10.63 -31.59 -50.72
C ARG A 319 -10.08 -30.33 -51.38
N GLN A 320 -9.75 -29.31 -50.58
CA GLN A 320 -9.21 -28.04 -51.07
C GLN A 320 -7.73 -28.16 -51.49
N HIS A 321 -7.02 -29.15 -50.93
CA HIS A 321 -5.59 -29.37 -51.17
C HIS A 321 -5.33 -30.76 -51.79
N PRO A 322 -5.69 -30.99 -53.07
CA PRO A 322 -5.39 -32.25 -53.75
C PRO A 322 -3.89 -32.54 -53.82
N GLU A 323 -3.04 -31.51 -53.77
CA GLU A 323 -1.59 -31.64 -53.68
C GLU A 323 -1.13 -32.39 -52.43
N ALA A 324 -1.83 -32.26 -51.30
CA ALA A 324 -1.50 -33.00 -50.09
C ALA A 324 -1.76 -34.49 -50.28
N HIS A 325 -2.86 -34.86 -50.94
CA HIS A 325 -3.16 -36.25 -51.27
C HIS A 325 -2.14 -36.82 -52.27
N ALA A 326 -1.78 -36.07 -53.31
CA ALA A 326 -0.77 -36.48 -54.28
C ALA A 326 0.60 -36.68 -53.61
N LEU A 327 1.01 -35.73 -52.76
CA LEU A 327 2.27 -35.79 -52.03
C LEU A 327 2.39 -37.04 -51.15
N ILE A 328 1.34 -37.37 -50.40
CA ILE A 328 1.30 -38.59 -49.58
C ILE A 328 1.25 -39.85 -50.46
N SER A 329 0.54 -39.81 -51.59
CA SER A 329 0.47 -40.94 -52.53
C SER A 329 1.84 -41.23 -53.16
N ASP A 330 2.55 -40.19 -53.59
CA ASP A 330 3.91 -40.29 -54.13
C ASP A 330 4.86 -40.83 -53.07
N PHE A 331 4.78 -40.32 -51.84
CA PHE A 331 5.57 -40.85 -50.72
C PHE A 331 5.35 -42.36 -50.54
N LEU A 332 4.08 -42.78 -50.46
CA LEU A 332 3.73 -44.19 -50.28
C LEU A 332 4.18 -45.05 -51.46
N LEU A 333 4.08 -44.54 -52.68
CA LEU A 333 4.57 -45.23 -53.87
C LEU A 333 6.09 -45.44 -53.79
N PHE A 334 6.86 -44.38 -53.48
CA PHE A 334 8.31 -44.50 -53.35
C PHE A 334 8.72 -45.40 -52.18
N LEU A 335 7.97 -45.36 -51.08
CA LEU A 335 8.19 -46.22 -49.92
C LEU A 335 8.00 -47.70 -50.29
N LEU A 336 6.92 -48.02 -51.01
CA LEU A 336 6.60 -49.39 -51.43
C LEU A 336 7.56 -49.92 -52.51
N LEU A 337 8.04 -49.06 -53.40
CA LEU A 337 8.98 -49.43 -54.45
C LEU A 337 10.41 -49.62 -53.93
N ARG A 338 10.86 -48.77 -53.00
CA ARG A 338 12.24 -48.80 -52.50
C ARG A 338 12.43 -49.69 -51.28
N GLN A 339 11.37 -49.93 -50.51
CA GLN A 339 11.37 -50.72 -49.26
C GLN A 339 12.60 -50.46 -48.38
N PRO A 340 12.82 -49.20 -47.95
CA PRO A 340 13.96 -48.86 -47.11
C PRO A 340 13.84 -49.52 -45.73
N GLU A 341 14.97 -49.93 -45.14
CA GLU A 341 15.00 -50.48 -43.78
C GLU A 341 14.60 -49.42 -42.72
N ASP A 342 14.91 -48.14 -42.97
CA ASP A 342 14.54 -47.01 -42.11
C ASP A 342 13.53 -46.08 -42.80
N VAL A 343 12.26 -46.30 -42.48
CA VAL A 343 11.11 -45.54 -43.00
C VAL A 343 11.11 -44.09 -42.50
N VAL A 344 11.59 -43.82 -41.29
CA VAL A 344 11.50 -42.50 -40.66
C VAL A 344 12.49 -41.54 -41.30
N THR A 345 13.73 -41.98 -41.50
CA THR A 345 14.75 -41.19 -42.20
C THR A 345 14.36 -40.95 -43.65
N PHE A 346 13.83 -41.98 -44.30
CA PHE A 346 13.31 -41.87 -45.66
C PHE A 346 12.17 -40.83 -45.77
N ALA A 347 11.24 -40.80 -44.81
CA ALA A 347 10.19 -39.79 -44.75
C ALA A 347 10.76 -38.38 -44.58
N ALA A 348 11.73 -38.19 -43.69
CA ALA A 348 12.36 -36.89 -43.48
C ALA A 348 13.08 -36.38 -44.73
N GLU A 349 13.73 -37.26 -45.50
CA GLU A 349 14.36 -36.90 -46.77
C GLU A 349 13.32 -36.62 -47.87
N PHE A 350 12.23 -37.38 -47.92
CA PHE A 350 11.16 -37.19 -48.90
C PHE A 350 10.40 -35.87 -48.67
N PHE A 351 9.98 -35.58 -47.44
CA PHE A 351 9.20 -34.39 -47.10
C PHE A 351 10.06 -33.13 -46.87
N GLY A 352 11.35 -33.30 -46.58
CA GLY A 352 12.27 -32.21 -46.27
C GLY A 352 12.35 -31.06 -47.30
N PRO A 353 12.26 -31.31 -48.63
CA PRO A 353 12.24 -30.25 -49.64
C PRO A 353 10.99 -29.36 -49.61
N PHE A 354 9.89 -29.83 -48.99
CA PHE A 354 8.62 -29.09 -48.92
C PHE A 354 8.55 -28.16 -47.70
N ASP A 355 9.56 -28.17 -46.81
CA ASP A 355 9.63 -27.22 -45.69
C ASP A 355 10.19 -25.86 -46.15
N PRO A 356 9.39 -24.78 -46.12
CA PRO A 356 9.83 -23.46 -46.56
C PRO A 356 10.92 -22.85 -45.68
N ARG A 357 11.20 -23.41 -44.50
CA ARG A 357 12.22 -22.92 -43.55
C ARG A 357 13.56 -23.64 -43.66
N ARG A 358 13.68 -24.62 -44.56
CA ARG A 358 14.92 -25.38 -44.72
C ARG A 358 15.84 -24.71 -45.77
N PRO A 359 17.14 -24.51 -45.48
CA PRO A 359 18.10 -24.09 -46.50
C PRO A 359 18.16 -25.15 -47.59
N SER A 360 18.13 -24.72 -48.86
CA SER A 360 18.10 -25.59 -50.03
C SER A 360 19.29 -26.55 -50.01
N SER A 361 19.00 -27.85 -49.90
CA SER A 361 19.97 -28.93 -50.06
C SER A 361 19.67 -29.68 -51.36
N PRO A 362 20.70 -30.21 -52.06
CA PRO A 362 20.52 -30.81 -53.39
C PRO A 362 19.59 -32.02 -53.31
N GLY A 363 18.71 -32.15 -54.32
CA GLY A 363 17.70 -33.19 -54.40
C GLY A 363 18.26 -34.62 -54.44
N LEU A 364 17.50 -35.53 -53.82
CA LEU A 364 17.46 -36.99 -53.98
C LEU A 364 18.72 -37.63 -54.60
N GLY A 365 19.75 -37.79 -53.77
CA GLY A 365 20.90 -38.62 -54.07
C GLY A 365 21.40 -39.31 -52.81
N SER A 366 21.36 -40.65 -52.82
CA SER A 366 21.82 -41.61 -51.78
C SER A 366 20.77 -42.02 -50.74
N SER A 367 20.38 -43.29 -50.78
CA SER A 367 19.51 -43.97 -49.79
C SER A 367 20.23 -44.37 -48.50
N ASN A 368 21.52 -44.08 -48.37
CA ASN A 368 22.36 -44.58 -47.26
C ASN A 368 22.94 -43.45 -46.42
N ARG A 369 22.20 -42.36 -46.22
CA ARG A 369 22.63 -41.30 -45.31
C ARG A 369 22.20 -41.62 -43.87
N PRO A 370 23.10 -41.53 -42.87
CA PRO A 370 22.72 -41.77 -41.49
C PRO A 370 21.65 -40.78 -41.04
N SER A 371 20.63 -41.29 -40.36
CA SER A 371 19.50 -40.50 -39.86
C SER A 371 19.98 -39.32 -39.01
N PRO A 372 19.52 -38.08 -39.27
CA PRO A 372 19.77 -36.97 -38.37
C PRO A 372 19.04 -37.10 -37.02
N PHE A 373 18.17 -38.11 -36.86
CA PHE A 373 17.43 -38.39 -35.64
C PHE A 373 18.03 -39.54 -34.81
N ARG A 374 19.15 -40.13 -35.26
CA ARG A 374 19.87 -41.14 -34.48
C ARG A 374 21.15 -40.53 -33.92
N SER A 375 21.21 -40.41 -32.60
CA SER A 375 22.45 -40.10 -31.88
C SER A 375 23.45 -41.21 -32.15
N LEU A 376 24.64 -40.86 -32.64
CA LEU A 376 25.78 -41.79 -32.72
C LEU A 376 26.09 -42.27 -31.30
N GLU A 377 25.90 -43.56 -31.01
CA GLU A 377 26.45 -44.13 -29.78
C GLU A 377 27.99 -44.10 -29.87
N PRO A 378 28.70 -43.72 -28.80
CA PRO A 378 30.16 -43.69 -28.82
C PRO A 378 30.70 -45.12 -28.86
N GLU A 379 31.64 -45.38 -29.77
CA GLU A 379 32.44 -46.61 -29.79
C GLU A 379 33.13 -46.82 -28.44
N GLY A 380 32.63 -47.81 -27.69
CA GLY A 380 33.27 -48.33 -26.50
C GLY A 380 34.44 -49.23 -26.89
N ASP A 381 35.61 -48.78 -26.47
CA ASP A 381 36.92 -49.35 -26.69
C ASP A 381 37.02 -50.85 -26.34
N ALA A 382 37.86 -51.54 -27.11
CA ALA A 382 38.10 -52.96 -27.09
C ALA A 382 38.78 -53.42 -25.79
N GLY A 383 38.02 -54.05 -24.90
CA GLY A 383 38.56 -54.96 -23.88
C GLY A 383 38.81 -56.34 -24.48
N CYS A 384 39.98 -56.53 -25.10
CA CYS A 384 40.48 -57.84 -25.52
C CYS A 384 40.79 -58.70 -24.28
N GLY A 385 40.26 -59.93 -24.24
CA GLY A 385 40.60 -60.92 -23.20
C GLY A 385 41.83 -61.76 -23.55
N ALA A 386 42.31 -62.48 -22.52
CA ALA A 386 42.91 -63.83 -22.53
C ALA A 386 44.17 -63.93 -21.65
N GLY A 387 44.22 -64.98 -20.81
CA GLY A 387 45.43 -65.46 -20.14
C GLY A 387 45.35 -65.47 -18.63
#